data_AF-A0A351H9L7-F1
#
_entry.id   AF-A0A351H9L7-F1
#
_cell.length_a   1.000
_cell.length_b   1.000
_cell.length_c   1.000
_cell.angle_alpha   90.00
_cell.angle_beta   90.00
_cell.angle_gamma   90.00
#
_symmetry.space_group_name_H-M   'P 1'
#
loop_
_entity.id
_entity.type
_entity.pdbx_description
1 polymer ?
#
loop_
_entity_poly.entity_id
_entity_poly.type
_entity_poly.pdbx_seq_one_letter_code
_entity_poly.pdbx_strand_id
1 'polypeptide(L)'
;MLNFVKSDRLGLNLDTGNSFIAGQDPVEFCRRFIDKVKHVHIKDVSKDLADAMRGKDTGIGISHSAIGDGVNADNIRKIIAMLRDHGYSGTLSMECEGTGGPLIEKSLRWLRKTLSELGIEEEK
;
A
#
# COMPACT_ATOMS: atom_id res chain seq x y z
N MET A 1 2.16 7.24 -19.22
CA MET A 1 1.00 7.98 -18.65
C MET A 1 1.43 9.19 -17.83
N LEU A 2 2.19 9.07 -16.74
CA LEU A 2 2.57 10.24 -15.90
C LEU A 2 3.35 11.36 -16.62
N ASN A 3 4.04 11.04 -17.73
CA ASN A 3 4.75 12.04 -18.55
C ASN A 3 3.94 12.57 -19.74
N PHE A 4 2.68 12.17 -19.91
CA PHE A 4 1.84 12.64 -21.01
C PHE A 4 1.38 14.09 -20.81
N VAL A 5 1.26 14.54 -19.56
CA VAL A 5 0.88 15.91 -19.19
C VAL A 5 1.84 16.41 -18.12
N LYS A 6 2.41 17.61 -18.31
CA LYS A 6 3.23 18.29 -17.30
C LYS A 6 2.33 19.12 -16.39
N SER A 7 1.85 18.51 -15.30
CA SER A 7 1.03 19.20 -14.30
C SER A 7 1.34 18.69 -12.90
N ASP A 8 1.49 19.61 -11.95
CA ASP A 8 1.68 19.27 -10.53
C ASP A 8 0.40 18.73 -9.87
N ARG A 9 -0.74 18.81 -10.57
CA ARG A 9 -2.02 18.22 -10.18
C ARG A 9 -2.18 16.78 -10.63
N LEU A 10 -1.28 16.26 -11.46
CA LEU A 10 -1.25 14.85 -11.86
C LEU A 10 -0.24 14.09 -11.00
N GLY A 11 -0.69 13.00 -10.39
CA GLY A 11 0.14 12.14 -9.55
C GLY A 11 -0.27 10.68 -9.62
N LEU A 12 0.40 9.88 -8.81
CA LEU A 12 0.20 8.45 -8.65
C LEU A 12 -0.52 8.18 -7.33
N ASN A 13 -1.59 7.38 -7.40
CA ASN A 13 -2.07 6.63 -6.25
C ASN A 13 -1.28 5.31 -6.19
N LEU A 14 -0.44 5.15 -5.17
CA LEU A 14 0.32 3.92 -4.97
C LEU A 14 -0.56 2.90 -4.23
N ASP A 15 -1.02 1.87 -4.92
CA ASP A 15 -1.68 0.71 -4.28
C ASP A 15 -0.65 -0.40 -4.06
N THR A 16 -0.36 -0.70 -2.79
CA THR A 16 0.66 -1.69 -2.41
C THR A 16 0.29 -3.11 -2.83
N GLY A 17 -1.00 -3.43 -2.87
CA GLY A 17 -1.51 -4.76 -3.24
C GLY A 17 -1.47 -4.97 -4.75
N ASN A 18 -1.95 -3.99 -5.52
CA ASN A 18 -1.90 -4.07 -6.99
C ASN A 18 -0.46 -4.09 -7.51
N SER A 19 0.42 -3.25 -6.94
CA SER A 19 1.85 -3.24 -7.29
C SER A 19 2.51 -4.59 -7.04
N PHE A 20 2.10 -5.31 -6.00
CA PHE A 20 2.58 -6.65 -5.69
C PHE A 20 1.99 -7.72 -6.63
N ILE A 21 0.68 -7.67 -6.89
CA ILE A 21 -0.02 -8.61 -7.79
C ILE A 21 0.47 -8.50 -9.23
N ALA A 22 0.86 -7.31 -9.69
CA ALA A 22 1.48 -7.11 -11.01
C ALA A 22 2.76 -7.95 -11.23
N GLY A 23 3.25 -8.66 -10.21
CA GLY A 23 4.39 -9.57 -10.29
C GLY A 23 5.74 -8.87 -10.14
N GLN A 24 5.74 -7.55 -9.95
CA GLN A 24 6.93 -6.74 -9.73
C GLN A 24 7.25 -6.62 -8.23
N ASP A 25 8.37 -5.98 -7.92
CA ASP A 25 8.70 -5.56 -6.55
C ASP A 25 7.98 -4.22 -6.25
N PRO A 26 7.00 -4.20 -5.32
CA PRO A 26 6.28 -2.97 -4.98
C PRO A 26 7.17 -1.92 -4.29
N VAL A 27 8.26 -2.32 -3.63
CA VAL A 27 9.21 -1.40 -2.99
C VAL A 27 10.00 -0.64 -4.05
N GLU A 28 10.48 -1.35 -5.08
CA GLU A 28 11.19 -0.71 -6.20
C GLU A 28 10.24 0.11 -7.08
N PHE A 29 8.98 -0.31 -7.21
CA PHE A 29 7.95 0.51 -7.85
C PHE A 29 7.72 1.83 -7.09
N CYS A 30 7.59 1.77 -5.76
CA CYS A 30 7.50 2.96 -4.92
C CYS A 30 8.71 3.87 -5.11
N ARG A 31 9.93 3.31 -5.01
CA ARG A 31 11.18 4.06 -5.19
C ARG A 31 11.22 4.81 -6.52
N ARG A 32 10.82 4.14 -7.60
CA ARG A 32 10.83 4.71 -8.95
C ARG A 32 9.89 5.90 -9.11
N PHE A 33 8.76 5.91 -8.42
CA PHE A 33 7.71 6.90 -8.60
C PHE A 33 7.47 7.78 -7.37
N ILE A 34 8.40 7.79 -6.41
CA ILE A 34 8.20 8.41 -5.10
C ILE A 34 7.83 9.89 -5.19
N ASP A 35 8.49 10.65 -6.08
CA ASP A 35 8.21 12.08 -6.33
C ASP A 35 6.80 12.35 -6.91
N LYS A 36 6.14 11.30 -7.42
CA LYS A 36 4.83 11.36 -8.03
C LYS A 36 3.73 10.81 -7.14
N VAL A 37 4.05 10.20 -5.99
CA VAL A 37 3.04 9.68 -5.07
C VAL A 37 2.25 10.84 -4.45
N LYS A 38 0.93 10.83 -4.65
CA LYS A 38 0.00 11.82 -4.08
C LYS A 38 -1.07 11.19 -3.19
N HIS A 39 -1.26 9.87 -3.31
CA HIS A 39 -2.16 9.09 -2.48
C HIS A 39 -1.59 7.68 -2.35
N VAL A 40 -1.95 6.97 -1.28
CA VAL A 40 -1.48 5.61 -1.03
C VAL A 40 -2.64 4.76 -0.55
N HIS A 41 -2.86 3.64 -1.22
CA HIS A 41 -3.68 2.55 -0.71
C HIS A 41 -2.78 1.51 -0.05
N ILE A 42 -2.99 1.30 1.25
CA ILE A 42 -2.37 0.21 2.00
C ILE A 42 -3.29 -1.00 1.87
N LYS A 43 -2.92 -1.89 0.95
CA LYS A 43 -3.59 -3.15 0.65
C LYS A 43 -2.61 -4.30 0.78
N ASP A 44 -2.95 -5.27 1.62
CA ASP A 44 -2.21 -6.52 1.77
C ASP A 44 -2.88 -7.65 0.97
N VAL A 45 -2.13 -8.70 0.66
CA VAL A 45 -2.53 -9.76 -0.26
C VAL A 45 -2.46 -11.09 0.48
N SER A 46 -3.58 -11.83 0.52
CA SER A 46 -3.57 -13.19 1.09
C SER A 46 -2.66 -14.12 0.27
N LYS A 47 -2.10 -15.14 0.93
CA LYS A 47 -1.22 -16.11 0.25
C LYS A 47 -1.92 -16.77 -0.95
N ASP A 48 -3.16 -17.23 -0.77
CA ASP A 48 -3.90 -17.92 -1.82
C ASP A 48 -4.15 -17.01 -3.04
N LEU A 49 -4.47 -15.74 -2.79
CA LEU A 49 -4.65 -14.76 -3.87
C LEU A 49 -3.33 -14.46 -4.59
N ALA A 50 -2.23 -14.34 -3.84
CA ALA A 50 -0.91 -14.15 -4.43
C ALA A 50 -0.50 -15.34 -5.31
N ASP A 51 -0.67 -16.57 -4.82
CA ASP A 51 -0.34 -17.79 -5.56
C ASP A 51 -1.20 -17.93 -6.84
N ALA A 52 -2.47 -17.50 -6.78
CA ALA A 52 -3.38 -17.56 -7.91
C ALA A 52 -3.05 -16.49 -8.97
N MET A 53 -2.84 -15.23 -8.55
CA MET A 53 -2.93 -14.06 -9.44
C MET A 53 -1.62 -13.30 -9.67
N ARG A 54 -0.59 -13.48 -8.84
CA ARG A 54 0.64 -12.70 -8.96
C ARG A 54 1.32 -12.94 -10.32
N GLY A 55 1.62 -11.85 -11.04
CA GLY A 55 2.20 -11.86 -12.38
C GLY A 55 1.23 -12.22 -13.50
N LYS A 56 -0.05 -12.49 -13.18
CA LYS A 56 -1.10 -12.81 -14.17
C LYS A 56 -2.12 -11.68 -14.32
N ASP A 57 -2.21 -10.79 -13.35
CA ASP A 57 -3.05 -9.60 -13.37
C ASP A 57 -2.25 -8.38 -12.93
N THR A 58 -2.78 -7.20 -13.21
CA THR A 58 -2.21 -5.90 -12.81
C THR A 58 -2.90 -5.30 -11.59
N GLY A 59 -3.97 -5.93 -11.10
CA GLY A 59 -4.66 -5.53 -9.88
C GLY A 59 -5.64 -6.58 -9.35
N ILE A 60 -6.19 -6.31 -8.17
CA ILE A 60 -7.20 -7.12 -7.50
C ILE A 60 -8.30 -6.24 -6.91
N GLY A 61 -9.54 -6.72 -6.99
CA GLY A 61 -10.70 -6.03 -6.40
C GLY A 61 -10.66 -6.05 -4.88
N ILE A 62 -10.62 -7.24 -4.27
CA ILE A 62 -10.56 -7.40 -2.81
C ILE A 62 -9.59 -8.50 -2.42
N SER A 63 -8.87 -8.28 -1.32
CA SER A 63 -8.08 -9.30 -0.63
C SER A 63 -8.76 -9.58 0.71
N HIS A 64 -9.17 -10.83 0.94
CA HIS A 64 -9.73 -11.28 2.21
C HIS A 64 -8.60 -11.52 3.23
N SER A 65 -7.80 -10.48 3.49
CA SER A 65 -6.71 -10.48 4.46
C SER A 65 -6.72 -9.17 5.22
N ALA A 66 -6.46 -9.22 6.52
CA ALA A 66 -6.12 -8.01 7.25
C ALA A 66 -4.75 -7.51 6.77
N ILE A 67 -4.55 -6.20 6.80
CA ILE A 67 -3.25 -5.60 6.58
C ILE A 67 -2.31 -6.09 7.68
N GLY A 68 -1.19 -6.72 7.29
CA GLY A 68 -0.21 -7.30 8.20
C GLY A 68 -0.26 -8.81 8.31
N ASP A 69 -1.38 -9.44 7.94
CA ASP A 69 -1.55 -10.90 7.95
C ASP A 69 -1.20 -11.53 6.58
N GLY A 70 -1.07 -10.71 5.54
CA GLY A 70 -0.80 -11.15 4.18
C GLY A 70 0.68 -11.27 3.84
N VAL A 71 0.96 -11.76 2.64
CA VAL A 71 2.33 -12.01 2.16
C VAL A 71 3.06 -10.74 1.72
N ASN A 72 2.39 -9.58 1.75
CA ASN A 72 2.95 -8.30 1.31
C ASN A 72 3.27 -7.35 2.49
N ALA A 73 3.00 -7.75 3.73
CA ALA A 73 3.17 -6.92 4.93
C ALA A 73 4.58 -6.29 5.06
N ASP A 74 5.64 -7.06 4.80
CA ASP A 74 7.01 -6.57 4.88
C ASP A 74 7.33 -5.49 3.83
N ASN A 75 6.77 -5.64 2.63
CA ASN A 75 6.93 -4.63 1.59
C ASN A 75 6.17 -3.35 1.94
N ILE A 76 4.95 -3.48 2.48
CA ILE A 76 4.16 -2.35 2.96
C ILE A 76 4.96 -1.56 4.01
N ARG A 77 5.55 -2.24 4.98
CA ARG A 77 6.40 -1.60 6.01
C ARG A 77 7.56 -0.82 5.38
N LYS A 78 8.28 -1.42 4.42
CA LYS A 78 9.39 -0.77 3.70
C LYS A 78 8.92 0.46 2.90
N ILE A 79 7.76 0.37 2.26
CA ILE A 79 7.15 1.46 1.51
C ILE A 79 6.78 2.62 2.44
N ILE A 80 6.12 2.35 3.57
CA ILE A 80 5.78 3.38 4.57
C ILE A 80 7.04 4.07 5.09
N ALA A 81 8.12 3.31 5.34
CA ALA A 81 9.39 3.90 5.74
C ALA A 81 9.99 4.80 4.65
N MET A 82 10.00 4.33 3.40
CA MET A 82 10.51 5.11 2.27
C MET A 82 9.72 6.40 2.05
N LEU A 83 8.39 6.34 2.16
CA LEU A 83 7.50 7.50 2.05
C LEU A 83 7.79 8.54 3.13
N ARG A 84 7.95 8.11 4.39
CA ARG A 84 8.33 8.98 5.50
C ARG A 84 9.68 9.65 5.26
N ASP A 85 10.69 8.88 4.89
CA ASP A 85 12.06 9.39 4.67
C ASP A 85 12.10 10.38 3.49
N HIS A 86 11.17 10.26 2.55
CA HIS A 86 10.97 11.20 1.44
C HIS A 86 10.10 12.42 1.81
N GLY A 87 9.52 12.46 3.02
CA GLY A 87 8.68 13.57 3.47
C GLY A 87 7.24 13.53 2.94
N TYR A 88 6.73 12.36 2.55
CA TYR A 88 5.32 12.22 2.20
C TYR A 88 4.43 12.52 3.41
N SER A 89 3.52 13.48 3.25
CA SER A 89 2.58 13.93 4.28
C SER A 89 1.11 13.77 3.83
N GLY A 90 0.85 12.92 2.84
CA GLY A 90 -0.50 12.64 2.36
C GLY A 90 -1.18 11.51 3.12
N THR A 91 -2.44 11.22 2.77
CA THR A 91 -3.23 10.17 3.42
C THR A 91 -2.71 8.78 3.10
N LEU A 92 -2.73 7.89 4.10
CA LEU A 92 -2.65 6.45 3.94
C LEU A 92 -4.07 5.87 4.04
N SER A 93 -4.63 5.44 2.91
CA SER A 93 -5.96 4.84 2.84
C SER A 93 -5.87 3.34 3.02
N MET A 94 -6.49 2.79 4.07
CA MET A 94 -6.54 1.34 4.26
C MET A 94 -7.55 0.73 3.29
N GLU A 95 -7.10 -0.23 2.48
CA GLU A 95 -7.97 -0.95 1.56
C GLU A 95 -7.98 -2.44 1.92
N CYS A 96 -8.97 -2.81 2.73
CA CYS A 96 -9.28 -4.17 3.11
C CYS A 96 -10.81 -4.34 3.20
N GLU A 97 -11.28 -5.57 3.40
CA GLU A 97 -12.71 -5.82 3.56
C GLU A 97 -13.30 -5.03 4.75
N GLY A 98 -14.34 -4.23 4.47
CA GLY A 98 -14.93 -3.26 5.40
C GLY A 98 -16.30 -3.63 5.97
N THR A 99 -16.83 -4.82 5.67
CA THR A 99 -18.19 -5.27 6.05
C THR A 99 -18.38 -5.60 7.54
N GLY A 100 -17.81 -4.78 8.44
CA GLY A 100 -18.02 -4.85 9.88
C GLY A 100 -17.36 -6.04 10.58
N GLY A 101 -16.45 -6.74 9.91
CA GLY A 101 -15.68 -7.85 10.46
C GLY A 101 -14.37 -7.42 11.16
N PRO A 102 -13.67 -8.34 11.83
CA PRO A 102 -12.44 -8.04 12.57
C PRO A 102 -11.28 -7.59 11.67
N LEU A 103 -11.40 -7.71 10.34
CA LEU A 103 -10.34 -7.39 9.39
C LEU A 103 -9.98 -5.92 9.41
N ILE A 104 -10.96 -5.00 9.39
CA ILE A 104 -10.67 -3.56 9.42
C ILE A 104 -10.00 -3.15 10.73
N GLU A 105 -10.44 -3.68 11.87
CA GLU A 105 -9.85 -3.37 13.16
C GLU A 105 -8.45 -3.93 13.32
N LYS A 106 -8.21 -5.18 12.88
CA LYS A 106 -6.88 -5.79 12.87
C LYS A 106 -5.93 -4.99 12.00
N SER A 107 -6.38 -4.62 10.80
CA SER A 107 -5.62 -3.80 9.86
C SER A 107 -5.26 -2.45 10.46
N LEU A 108 -6.21 -1.80 11.15
CA LEU A 108 -5.97 -0.51 11.80
C LEU A 108 -4.97 -0.63 12.95
N ARG A 109 -5.10 -1.67 13.79
CA ARG A 109 -4.14 -1.96 14.87
C ARG A 109 -2.73 -2.21 14.31
N TRP A 110 -2.62 -2.99 13.24
CA TRP A 110 -1.34 -3.25 12.60
C TRP A 110 -0.72 -2.00 12.00
N LEU A 111 -1.52 -1.18 11.30
CA LEU A 111 -1.02 0.05 10.68
C LEU A 111 -0.54 1.04 11.75
N ARG A 112 -1.34 1.29 12.79
CA ARG A 112 -0.93 2.16 13.92
C ARG A 112 0.34 1.68 14.61
N LYS A 113 0.46 0.38 14.87
CA LYS A 113 1.68 -0.21 15.42
C LYS A 113 2.87 0.03 14.50
N THR A 114 2.70 -0.19 13.20
CA THR A 114 3.74 0.05 12.20
C THR A 114 4.16 1.52 12.16
N LEU A 115 3.21 2.45 12.15
CA LEU A 115 3.51 3.89 12.21
C LEU A 115 4.28 4.25 13.48
N SER A 116 3.86 3.74 14.64
CA SER A 116 4.55 3.97 15.93
C SER A 116 5.98 3.43 15.94
N GLU A 117 6.21 2.20 15.46
CA GLU A 117 7.56 1.61 15.36
C GLU A 117 8.45 2.33 14.35
N LEU A 118 7.83 3.00 13.38
CA LEU A 118 8.49 3.86 12.41
C LEU A 118 8.57 5.33 12.89
N GLY A 119 8.14 5.67 14.10
CA GLY A 119 8.19 7.05 14.59
C GLY A 119 7.37 8.04 13.73
N ILE A 120 6.30 7.57 13.11
CA ILE A 120 5.35 8.39 12.36
C ILE A 120 4.18 8.71 13.28
N GLU A 121 3.92 9.99 13.50
CA GLU A 121 2.80 10.43 14.33
C GLU A 121 1.47 10.32 13.56
N GLU A 122 0.43 9.83 14.24
CA GLU A 122 -0.94 9.83 13.72
C GLU A 122 -1.56 11.21 13.96
N GLU A 123 -2.04 11.84 12.90
CA GLU A 123 -2.82 13.09 13.00
C GLU A 123 -4.17 12.78 13.68
N LYS A 124 -4.53 13.56 14.71
CA LYS A 124 -5.72 13.35 15.54
C LYS A 124 -6.87 14.27 15.16
#